data_AF-A0A1Y6D4R4-F1
#
_entry.id   AF-A0A1Y6D4R4-F1
#
_cell.length_a   1.000
_cell.length_b   1.000
_cell.length_c   1.000
_cell.angle_alpha   90.00
_cell.angle_beta   90.00
_cell.angle_gamma   90.00
#
_symmetry.space_group_name_H-M   'P 1'
#
loop_
_entity.id
_entity.type
_entity.pdbx_description
1 polymer ?
#
loop_
_entity_poly.entity_id
_entity_poly.type
_entity_poly.pdbx_seq_one_letter_code
_entity_poly.pdbx_strand_id
1 'polypeptide(L)'
;MNLDPSLGQLASDAVASPVGNAARCEAANFRWERAISVERAEEYGVYVGAVATHKDWKAEHNGYAKTFVHVAKDFPRSSESFMALNAQAHLNEKMDNAFLLRLESIGYLFGNPLLSDDIANRFWNRFFNSQKDLRKEVGKLSDSDEALRTEFVRQWNTQRTQARPLFATFLNDFGGDLTALAKADWPHLLRDRLGLTHWPSTPGKSLPVALMCYTLDEVRDARALATKKGAVASFARPTVLDTEMSAAFVPAPLLPGGESYGYTLDLANTGIPGAFTPELLTFPIDYRPSHIKALGFILRPHALQDEQALLAARNRHVQGLQAVPGGDGFGEVLL
;
A
#
# COMPACT_ATOMS: atom_id res chain seq x y z
N MET A 1 -6.19 -14.72 -12.35
CA MET A 1 -6.39 -15.65 -11.22
C MET A 1 -7.42 -16.69 -11.63
N ASN A 2 -7.41 -17.90 -11.06
CA ASN A 2 -8.46 -18.88 -11.35
C ASN A 2 -9.73 -18.50 -10.58
N LEU A 3 -10.62 -17.76 -11.21
CA LEU A 3 -11.87 -17.30 -10.60
C LEU A 3 -12.95 -18.38 -10.73
N ASP A 4 -13.82 -18.49 -9.72
CA ASP A 4 -15.09 -19.21 -9.85
C ASP A 4 -15.87 -18.72 -11.09
N PRO A 5 -16.60 -19.57 -11.84
CA PRO A 5 -17.29 -19.17 -13.06
C PRO A 5 -18.19 -17.94 -12.93
N SER A 6 -18.87 -17.76 -11.79
CA SER A 6 -19.73 -16.58 -11.56
C SER A 6 -18.90 -15.29 -11.48
N LEU A 7 -17.78 -15.33 -10.76
CA LEU A 7 -16.82 -14.23 -10.69
C LEU A 7 -16.09 -14.03 -12.01
N GLY A 8 -15.79 -15.10 -12.75
CA GLY A 8 -15.21 -15.03 -14.09
C GLY A 8 -16.11 -14.30 -15.09
N GLN A 9 -17.43 -14.50 -14.99
CA GLN A 9 -18.41 -13.77 -15.80
C GLN A 9 -18.44 -12.28 -15.46
N LEU A 10 -18.52 -11.92 -14.17
CA LEU A 10 -18.47 -10.53 -13.73
C LEU A 10 -17.14 -9.88 -14.11
N ALA A 11 -16.04 -10.64 -13.98
CA ALA A 11 -14.73 -10.20 -14.37
C ALA A 11 -14.55 -10.13 -15.89
N SER A 12 -15.53 -10.40 -16.74
CA SER A 12 -15.39 -10.22 -18.20
C SER A 12 -15.57 -8.76 -18.61
N ASP A 13 -14.84 -8.29 -19.63
CA ASP A 13 -14.99 -6.90 -20.09
C ASP A 13 -16.41 -6.61 -20.63
N ALA A 14 -17.05 -7.59 -21.25
CA ALA A 14 -18.42 -7.47 -21.76
C ALA A 14 -19.44 -7.16 -20.65
N VAL A 15 -19.23 -7.67 -19.43
CA VAL A 15 -20.13 -7.45 -18.28
C VAL A 15 -19.70 -6.23 -17.47
N ALA A 16 -18.40 -5.95 -17.38
CA ALA A 16 -17.88 -4.79 -16.66
C ALA A 16 -18.06 -3.47 -17.41
N SER A 17 -18.00 -3.48 -18.75
CA SER A 17 -18.04 -2.26 -19.56
C SER A 17 -19.32 -1.43 -19.40
N PRO A 18 -20.52 -2.02 -19.36
CA PRO A 18 -21.75 -1.25 -19.14
C PRO A 18 -21.86 -0.63 -17.73
N VAL A 19 -21.06 -1.11 -16.77
CA VAL A 19 -21.08 -0.61 -15.38
C VAL A 19 -20.25 0.68 -15.23
N GLY A 20 -19.14 0.78 -15.95
CA GLY A 20 -18.27 1.97 -15.94
C GLY A 20 -16.79 1.62 -16.03
N ASN A 21 -15.96 2.63 -16.29
CA ASN A 21 -14.53 2.45 -16.50
C ASN A 21 -13.82 1.96 -15.23
N ALA A 22 -14.26 2.41 -14.06
CA ALA A 22 -13.74 1.92 -12.79
C ALA A 22 -13.95 0.40 -12.64
N ALA A 23 -15.18 -0.09 -12.89
CA ALA A 23 -15.51 -1.51 -12.81
C ALA A 23 -14.72 -2.34 -13.85
N ARG A 24 -14.55 -1.83 -15.08
CA ARG A 24 -13.71 -2.48 -16.10
C ARG A 24 -12.27 -2.65 -15.63
N CYS A 25 -11.67 -1.61 -15.05
CA CYS A 25 -10.31 -1.65 -14.54
C CYS A 25 -10.17 -2.65 -13.38
N GLU A 26 -11.08 -2.57 -12.40
CA GLU A 26 -11.13 -3.50 -11.26
C GLU A 26 -11.25 -4.95 -11.72
N ALA A 27 -12.22 -5.25 -12.59
CA ALA A 27 -12.42 -6.59 -13.17
C ALA A 27 -11.17 -7.10 -13.91
N ALA A 28 -10.52 -6.24 -14.70
CA ALA A 28 -9.31 -6.60 -15.43
C ALA A 28 -8.17 -6.99 -14.48
N ASN A 29 -8.06 -6.34 -13.32
CA ASN A 29 -7.03 -6.69 -12.34
C ASN A 29 -7.19 -8.14 -11.86
N PHE A 30 -8.42 -8.60 -11.58
CA PHE A 30 -8.67 -9.99 -11.18
C PHE A 30 -8.37 -10.99 -12.31
N ARG A 31 -8.71 -10.65 -13.57
CA ARG A 31 -8.38 -11.48 -14.74
C ARG A 31 -6.87 -11.72 -14.82
N TRP A 32 -6.10 -10.64 -14.69
CA TRP A 32 -4.65 -10.64 -14.97
C TRP A 32 -3.76 -10.88 -13.75
N GLU A 33 -4.32 -10.99 -12.54
CA GLU A 33 -3.53 -11.35 -11.37
C GLU A 33 -3.03 -12.79 -11.47
N ARG A 34 -1.71 -12.97 -11.46
CA ARG A 34 -1.05 -14.27 -11.59
C ARG A 34 -0.33 -14.68 -10.31
N ALA A 35 -0.21 -13.82 -9.31
CA ALA A 35 0.55 -14.09 -8.09
C ALA A 35 -0.28 -14.74 -6.97
N ILE A 36 -1.58 -14.97 -7.19
CA ILE A 36 -2.45 -15.67 -6.24
C ILE A 36 -2.39 -17.18 -6.52
N SER A 37 -2.13 -17.95 -5.47
CA SER A 37 -2.15 -19.42 -5.51
C SER A 37 -3.54 -19.96 -5.83
N VAL A 38 -3.61 -21.21 -6.29
CA VAL A 38 -4.89 -21.87 -6.57
C VAL A 38 -5.70 -21.99 -5.28
N GLU A 39 -5.05 -22.35 -4.18
CA GLU A 39 -5.68 -22.56 -2.87
C GLU A 39 -6.28 -21.26 -2.33
N ARG A 40 -5.54 -20.13 -2.36
CA ARG A 40 -6.08 -18.82 -1.94
C ARG A 40 -7.24 -18.38 -2.83
N ALA A 41 -7.18 -18.71 -4.12
CA ALA A 41 -8.25 -18.39 -5.06
C ALA A 41 -9.53 -19.18 -4.81
N GLU A 42 -9.41 -20.46 -4.48
CA GLU A 42 -10.54 -21.30 -4.08
C GLU A 42 -11.16 -20.81 -2.77
N GLU A 43 -10.35 -20.51 -1.74
CA GLU A 43 -10.83 -19.96 -0.46
C GLU A 43 -11.54 -18.61 -0.65
N TYR A 44 -11.00 -17.74 -1.51
CA TYR A 44 -11.65 -16.48 -1.87
C TYR A 44 -12.99 -16.72 -2.57
N GLY A 45 -13.06 -17.64 -3.53
CA GLY A 45 -14.28 -17.99 -4.24
C GLY A 45 -15.36 -18.54 -3.30
N VAL A 46 -14.98 -19.41 -2.37
CA VAL A 46 -15.88 -19.95 -1.33
C VAL A 46 -16.39 -18.83 -0.41
N TYR A 47 -15.52 -17.90 0.00
CA TYR A 47 -15.92 -16.80 0.87
C TYR A 47 -16.90 -15.85 0.20
N VAL A 48 -16.60 -15.41 -1.02
CA VAL A 48 -17.47 -14.49 -1.77
C VAL A 48 -18.78 -15.16 -2.15
N GLY A 49 -18.74 -16.46 -2.48
CA GLY A 49 -19.91 -17.21 -2.89
C GLY A 49 -20.53 -16.68 -4.19
N ALA A 50 -21.82 -16.96 -4.37
CA ALA A 50 -22.56 -16.53 -5.55
C ALA A 50 -22.98 -15.06 -5.42
N VAL A 51 -22.41 -14.21 -6.28
CA VAL A 51 -22.77 -12.78 -6.41
C VAL A 51 -23.24 -12.48 -7.82
N ALA A 52 -24.24 -11.60 -7.96
CA ALA A 52 -24.87 -11.28 -9.24
C ALA A 52 -24.42 -9.95 -9.86
N THR A 53 -23.83 -9.05 -9.05
CA THR A 53 -23.45 -7.71 -9.50
C THR A 53 -22.05 -7.34 -9.03
N HIS A 54 -21.40 -6.40 -9.74
CA HIS A 54 -20.12 -5.83 -9.32
C HIS A 54 -20.18 -5.16 -7.94
N LYS A 55 -21.33 -4.57 -7.59
CA LYS A 55 -21.55 -3.95 -6.29
C LYS A 55 -21.51 -4.98 -5.17
N ASP A 56 -22.20 -6.11 -5.36
CA ASP A 56 -22.22 -7.21 -4.39
C ASP A 56 -20.84 -7.85 -4.28
N TRP A 57 -20.18 -8.09 -5.42
CA TRP A 57 -18.81 -8.60 -5.43
C TRP A 57 -17.84 -7.70 -4.66
N LYS A 58 -17.91 -6.38 -4.86
CA LYS A 58 -17.10 -5.40 -4.12
C LYS A 58 -17.41 -5.40 -2.62
N ALA A 59 -18.68 -5.57 -2.23
CA ALA A 59 -19.09 -5.65 -0.84
C ALA A 59 -18.51 -6.90 -0.15
N GLU A 60 -18.64 -8.07 -0.78
CA GLU A 60 -18.10 -9.34 -0.26
C GLU A 60 -16.58 -9.33 -0.22
N HIS A 61 -15.93 -8.79 -1.26
CA HIS A 61 -14.48 -8.61 -1.27
C HIS A 61 -13.99 -7.72 -0.11
N ASN A 62 -14.70 -6.63 0.21
CA ASN A 62 -14.37 -5.82 1.37
C ASN A 62 -14.55 -6.60 2.68
N GLY A 63 -15.53 -7.51 2.77
CA GLY A 63 -15.68 -8.46 3.87
C GLY A 63 -14.49 -9.40 3.99
N TYR A 64 -14.02 -9.94 2.86
CA TYR A 64 -12.84 -10.80 2.78
C TYR A 64 -11.60 -10.06 3.28
N ALA A 65 -11.30 -8.88 2.74
CA ALA A 65 -10.14 -8.09 3.15
C ALA A 65 -10.16 -7.75 4.65
N LYS A 66 -11.33 -7.37 5.19
CA LYS A 66 -11.48 -7.13 6.64
C LYS A 66 -11.22 -8.38 7.47
N THR A 67 -11.69 -9.52 7.00
CA THR A 67 -11.57 -10.79 7.72
C THR A 67 -10.13 -11.29 7.68
N PHE A 68 -9.54 -11.42 6.50
CA PHE A 68 -8.32 -12.19 6.27
C PHE A 68 -7.04 -11.38 6.13
N VAL A 69 -7.16 -10.08 5.82
CA VAL A 69 -6.00 -9.20 5.59
C VAL A 69 -5.86 -8.18 6.71
N HIS A 70 -6.94 -7.49 7.07
CA HIS A 70 -6.96 -6.48 8.13
C HIS A 70 -7.14 -7.09 9.53
N VAL A 71 -6.37 -8.14 9.82
CA VAL A 71 -6.44 -8.92 11.05
C VAL A 71 -6.09 -8.05 12.26
N ALA A 72 -6.85 -8.17 13.35
CA ALA A 72 -6.56 -7.47 14.60
C ALA A 72 -5.19 -7.87 15.18
N LYS A 73 -4.48 -6.94 15.82
CA LYS A 73 -3.12 -7.19 16.34
C LYS A 73 -3.05 -8.30 17.39
N ASP A 74 -4.12 -8.52 18.14
CA ASP A 74 -4.25 -9.50 19.21
C ASP A 74 -4.73 -10.88 18.73
N PHE A 75 -5.19 -10.99 17.48
CA PHE A 75 -5.61 -12.28 16.94
C PHE A 75 -4.42 -13.24 16.76
N PRO A 76 -4.63 -14.55 16.96
CA PRO A 76 -3.58 -15.57 16.89
C PRO A 76 -3.23 -15.94 15.44
N ARG A 77 -3.35 -15.00 14.50
CA ARG A 77 -3.00 -15.19 13.09
C ARG A 77 -2.50 -13.89 12.47
N SER A 78 -1.70 -14.02 11.43
CA SER A 78 -1.26 -12.91 10.58
C SER A 78 -2.22 -12.70 9.42
N SER A 79 -2.04 -11.58 8.71
CA SER A 79 -2.63 -11.39 7.39
C SER A 79 -2.25 -12.54 6.46
N GLU A 80 -3.20 -13.00 5.65
CA GLU A 80 -2.96 -14.00 4.60
C GLU A 80 -1.86 -13.59 3.63
N SER A 81 -1.61 -12.29 3.46
CA SER A 81 -0.51 -11.77 2.63
C SER A 81 0.86 -12.33 3.02
N PHE A 82 1.04 -12.80 4.25
CA PHE A 82 2.30 -13.33 4.79
C PHE A 82 2.22 -14.83 5.16
N MET A 83 1.08 -15.48 4.94
CA MET A 83 0.86 -16.89 5.26
C MET A 83 1.27 -17.78 4.10
N ALA A 84 1.53 -19.07 4.37
CA ALA A 84 2.02 -20.01 3.37
C ALA A 84 1.14 -20.13 2.12
N LEU A 85 -0.18 -19.96 2.26
CA LEU A 85 -1.11 -19.95 1.13
C LEU A 85 -0.80 -18.86 0.11
N ASN A 86 -0.11 -17.77 0.49
CA ASN A 86 0.28 -16.68 -0.40
C ASN A 86 1.71 -16.80 -0.95
N ALA A 87 2.32 -17.99 -0.89
CA ALA A 87 3.71 -18.23 -1.25
C ALA A 87 4.10 -17.70 -2.64
N GLN A 88 3.17 -17.74 -3.61
CA GLN A 88 3.41 -17.27 -4.98
C GLN A 88 3.60 -15.75 -5.09
N ALA A 89 3.12 -14.98 -4.11
CA ALA A 89 3.33 -13.55 -4.00
C ALA A 89 4.42 -13.18 -2.98
N HIS A 90 5.02 -14.14 -2.28
CA HIS A 90 6.11 -13.83 -1.35
C HIS A 90 7.37 -13.41 -2.11
N LEU A 91 8.03 -12.38 -1.58
CA LEU A 91 9.30 -11.89 -2.12
C LEU A 91 10.47 -12.61 -1.47
N ASN A 92 11.65 -12.50 -2.08
CA ASN A 92 12.86 -13.15 -1.59
C ASN A 92 13.25 -12.64 -0.19
N GLU A 93 13.21 -13.52 0.82
CA GLU A 93 13.64 -13.21 2.19
C GLU A 93 15.11 -12.79 2.30
N LYS A 94 15.95 -13.11 1.31
CA LYS A 94 17.39 -12.83 1.29
C LYS A 94 17.77 -11.53 0.58
N MET A 95 16.80 -10.66 0.24
CA MET A 95 17.11 -9.32 -0.30
C MET A 95 18.10 -8.56 0.60
N ASP A 96 18.99 -7.76 0.02
CA ASP A 96 19.89 -6.91 0.80
C ASP A 96 19.10 -5.99 1.75
N ASN A 97 19.70 -5.62 2.88
CA ASN A 97 19.06 -4.72 3.83
C ASN A 97 18.93 -3.30 3.26
N ALA A 98 17.82 -3.05 2.58
CA ALA A 98 17.49 -1.76 1.98
C ALA A 98 16.63 -0.90 2.89
N PHE A 99 16.69 0.42 2.67
CA PHE A 99 15.78 1.38 3.27
C PHE A 99 14.46 1.41 2.51
N LEU A 100 13.39 1.23 3.26
CA LEU A 100 12.02 1.35 2.77
C LEU A 100 11.49 2.75 3.05
N LEU A 101 10.71 3.27 2.11
CA LEU A 101 9.91 4.46 2.26
C LEU A 101 8.44 4.09 2.36
N ARG A 102 7.74 4.83 3.21
CA ARG A 102 6.29 4.77 3.30
C ARG A 102 5.73 6.16 3.54
N LEU A 103 4.59 6.41 2.93
CA LEU A 103 3.82 7.62 3.14
C LEU A 103 2.61 7.26 4.03
N GLU A 104 2.56 7.83 5.23
CA GLU A 104 1.47 7.59 6.18
C GLU A 104 0.54 8.79 6.28
N SER A 105 -0.76 8.53 6.27
CA SER A 105 -1.74 9.52 6.69
C SER A 105 -1.84 9.50 8.20
N ILE A 106 -1.68 10.67 8.82
CA ILE A 106 -1.84 10.83 10.27
C ILE A 106 -3.02 11.73 10.63
N GLY A 107 -3.83 12.12 9.64
CA GLY A 107 -5.01 12.98 9.83
C GLY A 107 -5.98 12.44 10.89
N TYR A 108 -6.16 11.12 10.96
CA TYR A 108 -7.05 10.48 11.93
C TYR A 108 -6.59 10.65 13.39
N LEU A 109 -5.30 10.93 13.63
CA LEU A 109 -4.77 11.20 14.97
C LEU A 109 -5.17 12.58 15.51
N PHE A 110 -5.63 13.50 14.66
CA PHE A 110 -6.03 14.84 15.10
C PHE A 110 -7.51 14.92 15.50
N GLY A 111 -8.32 13.96 15.04
CA GLY A 111 -9.76 13.91 15.29
C GLY A 111 -10.20 12.86 16.30
N ASN A 112 -9.26 12.17 16.96
CA ASN A 112 -9.57 11.06 17.86
C ASN A 112 -9.62 11.53 19.33
N PRO A 113 -10.80 11.56 19.97
CA PRO A 113 -10.96 12.01 21.36
C PRO A 113 -10.25 11.11 22.39
N LEU A 114 -9.85 9.89 21.99
CA LEU A 114 -9.15 8.94 22.87
C LEU A 114 -7.63 9.18 22.90
N LEU A 115 -7.10 10.00 22.00
CA LEU A 115 -5.75 10.52 22.12
C LEU A 115 -5.82 11.66 23.11
N SER A 116 -5.04 11.59 24.19
CA SER A 116 -5.02 12.61 25.26
C SER A 116 -5.05 14.00 24.63
N ASP A 117 -6.08 14.79 24.96
CA ASP A 117 -6.38 16.05 24.30
C ASP A 117 -5.09 16.85 24.06
N ASP A 118 -4.75 17.02 22.78
CA ASP A 118 -3.63 17.80 22.26
C ASP A 118 -2.27 17.10 22.00
N ILE A 119 -2.04 15.81 22.27
CA ILE A 119 -0.69 15.23 22.01
C ILE A 119 -0.28 15.30 20.52
N ALA A 120 -1.20 14.98 19.61
CA ALA A 120 -0.95 15.00 18.17
C ALA A 120 -0.69 16.42 17.68
N ASN A 121 -1.49 17.38 18.15
CA ASN A 121 -1.32 18.81 17.87
C ASN A 121 0.00 19.35 18.44
N ARG A 122 0.36 19.03 19.68
CA ARG A 122 1.62 19.45 20.31
C ARG A 122 2.82 18.88 19.56
N PHE A 123 2.78 17.59 19.26
CA PHE A 123 3.81 16.94 18.44
C PHE A 123 3.93 17.63 17.09
N TRP A 124 2.81 17.82 16.39
CA TRP A 124 2.79 18.48 15.09
C TRP A 124 3.36 19.90 15.18
N ASN A 125 2.83 20.74 16.05
CA ASN A 125 3.27 22.13 16.23
C ASN A 125 4.76 22.22 16.59
N ARG A 126 5.30 21.27 17.37
CA ARG A 126 6.72 21.26 17.74
C ARG A 126 7.64 20.82 16.61
N PHE A 127 7.31 19.70 15.96
CA PHE A 127 8.22 19.02 15.03
C PHE A 127 7.99 19.38 13.57
N PHE A 128 6.78 19.82 13.20
CA PHE A 128 6.52 20.39 11.87
C PHE A 128 7.29 21.70 11.69
N ASN A 129 7.33 22.54 12.73
CA ASN A 129 8.10 23.79 12.74
C ASN A 129 9.61 23.59 12.93
N SER A 130 10.06 22.40 13.33
CA SER A 130 11.48 22.04 13.42
C SER A 130 11.74 20.61 12.96
N GLN A 131 11.61 20.39 11.66
CA GLN A 131 11.88 19.10 11.00
C GLN A 131 13.33 18.61 11.20
N LYS A 132 14.26 19.52 11.50
CA LYS A 132 15.63 19.17 11.88
C LYS A 132 15.66 18.43 13.22
N ASP A 133 14.90 18.90 14.21
CA ASP A 133 14.82 18.28 15.52
C ASP A 133 14.11 16.92 15.46
N LEU A 134 13.08 16.80 14.62
CA LEU A 134 12.38 15.53 14.39
C LEU A 134 13.34 14.39 14.05
N ARG A 135 14.35 14.70 13.23
CA ARG A 135 15.36 13.76 12.72
C ARG A 135 16.56 13.54 13.65
N LYS A 136 16.64 14.24 14.78
CA LYS A 136 17.75 14.05 15.73
C LYS A 136 17.69 12.65 16.35
N GLU A 137 18.85 12.08 16.60
CA GLU A 137 19.00 10.82 17.34
C GLU A 137 18.43 10.93 18.77
N VAL A 138 18.10 9.78 19.36
CA VAL A 138 17.59 9.69 20.73
C VAL A 138 18.61 10.31 21.70
N GLY A 139 18.13 11.15 22.62
CA GLY A 139 18.97 11.82 23.61
C GLY A 139 19.70 13.06 23.10
N LYS A 140 19.41 13.51 21.86
CA LYS A 140 19.88 14.80 21.31
C LYS A 140 18.82 15.90 21.38
N LEU A 141 17.63 15.58 21.87
CA LEU A 141 16.54 16.49 22.20
C LEU A 141 16.54 16.81 23.69
N SER A 142 15.80 17.82 24.12
CA SER A 142 15.48 17.98 25.55
C SER A 142 14.62 16.81 26.01
N ASP A 143 14.66 16.50 27.31
CA ASP A 143 13.84 15.43 27.90
C ASP A 143 12.35 15.60 27.59
N SER A 144 11.86 16.84 27.60
CA SER A 144 10.46 17.17 27.27
C SER A 144 10.09 16.86 25.81
N ASP A 145 10.97 17.18 24.87
CA ASP A 145 10.75 16.94 23.44
C ASP A 145 10.86 15.45 23.11
N GLU A 146 11.79 14.73 23.75
CA GLU A 146 11.93 13.28 23.60
C GLU A 146 10.72 12.54 24.17
N ALA A 147 10.22 12.97 25.34
CA ALA A 147 9.00 12.44 25.93
C ALA A 147 7.78 12.66 25.03
N LEU A 148 7.63 13.88 24.47
CA LEU A 148 6.56 14.19 23.52
C LEU A 148 6.62 13.30 22.26
N ARG A 149 7.82 13.16 21.68
CA ARG A 149 8.04 12.34 20.48
C ARG A 149 7.74 10.86 20.74
N THR A 150 8.21 10.33 21.86
CA THR A 150 7.98 8.94 22.27
C THR A 150 6.51 8.67 22.53
N GLU A 151 5.84 9.55 23.27
CA GLU A 151 4.43 9.41 23.62
C GLU A 151 3.53 9.48 22.38
N PHE A 152 3.82 10.39 21.44
CA PHE A 152 3.12 10.46 20.17
C PHE A 152 3.20 9.14 19.39
N VAL A 153 4.39 8.58 19.23
CA VAL A 153 4.58 7.30 18.51
C VAL A 153 3.91 6.14 19.24
N ARG A 154 4.00 6.11 20.58
CA ARG A 154 3.32 5.11 21.41
C ARG A 154 1.81 5.14 21.16
N GLN A 155 1.18 6.32 21.26
CA GLN A 155 -0.26 6.46 21.02
C GLN A 155 -0.62 6.13 19.57
N TRP A 156 0.18 6.55 18.59
CA TRP A 156 -0.02 6.17 17.20
C TRP A 156 -0.04 4.64 17.02
N ASN A 157 0.95 3.92 17.55
CA ASN A 157 0.98 2.46 17.48
C ASN A 157 -0.21 1.80 18.19
N THR A 158 -0.69 2.37 19.31
CA THR A 158 -1.91 1.90 20.00
C THR A 158 -3.16 2.06 19.14
N GLN A 159 -3.28 3.15 18.37
CA GLN A 159 -4.43 3.34 17.47
C GLN A 159 -4.39 2.45 16.24
N ARG A 160 -3.21 1.91 15.88
CA ARG A 160 -3.07 0.90 14.82
C ARG A 160 -3.51 -0.46 15.36
N THR A 161 -4.81 -0.65 15.58
CA THR A 161 -5.39 -1.87 16.19
C THR A 161 -5.35 -3.10 15.27
N GLN A 162 -5.18 -2.89 13.97
CA GLN A 162 -5.05 -3.96 12.98
C GLN A 162 -3.60 -4.09 12.53
N ALA A 163 -3.15 -5.34 12.40
CA ALA A 163 -1.87 -5.74 11.83
C ALA A 163 -1.96 -5.77 10.29
N ARG A 164 -2.45 -4.68 9.68
CA ARG A 164 -2.59 -4.57 8.23
C ARG A 164 -1.22 -4.65 7.56
N PRO A 165 -1.06 -5.40 6.44
CA PRO A 165 0.11 -5.29 5.58
C PRO A 165 0.40 -3.83 5.27
N LEU A 166 1.67 -3.45 5.32
CA LEU A 166 2.07 -2.07 5.07
C LEU A 166 2.69 -1.97 3.68
N PHE A 167 2.01 -1.27 2.77
CA PHE A 167 2.60 -0.79 1.52
C PHE A 167 3.87 0.03 1.77
N ALA A 168 4.94 -0.30 1.05
CA ALA A 168 6.22 0.40 1.05
C ALA A 168 6.86 0.35 -0.34
N THR A 169 7.84 1.21 -0.55
CA THR A 169 8.73 1.26 -1.72
C THR A 169 10.18 1.41 -1.24
N PHE A 170 11.18 1.41 -2.12
CA PHE A 170 12.58 1.62 -1.70
C PHE A 170 12.99 3.08 -1.80
N LEU A 171 13.84 3.52 -0.89
CA LEU A 171 14.44 4.86 -0.93
C LEU A 171 15.26 5.10 -2.21
N ASN A 172 15.88 4.04 -2.76
CA ASN A 172 16.71 4.14 -3.96
C ASN A 172 15.91 4.53 -5.20
N ASP A 173 14.63 4.14 -5.30
CA ASP A 173 13.73 4.57 -6.38
C ASP A 173 13.36 6.06 -6.31
N PHE A 174 13.74 6.72 -5.21
CA PHE A 174 13.59 8.15 -4.97
C PHE A 174 14.95 8.85 -4.82
N GLY A 175 15.99 8.27 -5.43
CA GLY A 175 17.33 8.85 -5.52
C GLY A 175 18.25 8.52 -4.36
N GLY A 176 17.84 7.70 -3.38
CA GLY A 176 18.70 7.24 -2.30
C GLY A 176 18.99 8.27 -1.19
N ASP A 177 18.76 9.56 -1.44
CA ASP A 177 19.01 10.64 -0.48
C ASP A 177 17.71 11.14 0.16
N LEU A 178 17.48 10.66 1.39
CA LEU A 178 16.35 11.06 2.21
C LEU A 178 16.34 12.57 2.53
N THR A 179 17.50 13.20 2.65
CA THR A 179 17.60 14.64 2.92
C THR A 179 17.19 15.46 1.71
N ALA A 180 17.61 15.04 0.51
CA ALA A 180 17.16 15.65 -0.74
C ALA A 180 15.65 15.46 -0.94
N LEU A 181 15.14 14.23 -0.74
CA LEU A 181 13.71 13.94 -0.84
C LEU A 181 12.89 14.82 0.13
N ALA A 182 13.31 14.93 1.39
CA ALA A 182 12.60 15.74 2.40
C ALA A 182 12.60 17.25 2.10
N LYS A 183 13.43 17.73 1.16
CA LYS A 183 13.43 19.12 0.68
C LYS A 183 12.59 19.33 -0.59
N ALA A 184 12.20 18.26 -1.27
CA ALA A 184 11.31 18.31 -2.43
C ALA A 184 9.84 18.43 -1.98
N ASP A 185 8.93 18.53 -2.95
CA ASP A 185 7.48 18.38 -2.74
C ASP A 185 7.09 16.90 -2.53
N TRP A 186 7.76 16.24 -1.57
CA TRP A 186 7.64 14.82 -1.30
C TRP A 186 6.21 14.35 -0.98
N PRO A 187 5.31 15.13 -0.33
CA PRO A 187 3.96 14.65 -0.06
C PRO A 187 3.19 14.36 -1.35
N HIS A 188 3.24 15.27 -2.32
CA HIS A 188 2.56 15.11 -3.61
C HIS A 188 3.32 14.13 -4.52
N LEU A 189 4.65 14.22 -4.54
CA LEU A 189 5.49 13.31 -5.32
C LEU A 189 5.27 11.85 -4.90
N LEU A 190 5.30 11.54 -3.60
CA LEU A 190 5.05 10.17 -3.11
C LEU A 190 3.61 9.76 -3.34
N ARG A 191 2.61 10.63 -3.11
CA ARG A 191 1.22 10.31 -3.43
C ARG A 191 1.07 9.88 -4.89
N ASP A 192 1.64 10.63 -5.82
CA ASP A 192 1.51 10.37 -7.25
C ASP A 192 2.29 9.13 -7.66
N ARG A 193 3.55 9.00 -7.21
CA ARG A 193 4.40 7.86 -7.53
C ARG A 193 3.95 6.55 -6.88
N LEU A 194 3.18 6.61 -5.80
CA LEU A 194 2.62 5.45 -5.10
C LEU A 194 1.15 5.17 -5.47
N GLY A 195 0.59 5.84 -6.48
CA GLY A 195 -0.76 5.54 -6.96
C GLY A 195 -1.88 5.79 -5.96
N LEU A 196 -1.69 6.71 -5.01
CA LEU A 196 -2.65 6.97 -3.93
C LEU A 196 -3.82 7.86 -4.39
N THR A 197 -4.67 7.32 -5.27
CA THR A 197 -5.83 8.03 -5.87
C THR A 197 -6.87 8.48 -4.85
N HIS A 198 -6.92 7.83 -3.69
CA HIS A 198 -7.86 8.19 -2.63
C HIS A 198 -7.40 9.41 -1.81
N TRP A 199 -6.27 10.04 -2.15
CA TRP A 199 -5.68 11.17 -1.42
C TRP A 199 -5.65 12.48 -2.24
N PRO A 200 -5.99 13.64 -1.63
CA PRO A 200 -6.57 13.77 -0.30
C PRO A 200 -8.00 13.20 -0.27
N SER A 201 -8.36 12.53 0.82
CA SER A 201 -9.65 11.81 0.93
C SER A 201 -10.86 12.73 1.04
N THR A 202 -10.66 14.04 1.13
CA THR A 202 -11.73 15.03 1.13
C THR A 202 -11.28 16.24 0.31
N PRO A 203 -11.99 16.60 -0.78
CA PRO A 203 -11.69 17.78 -1.57
C PRO A 203 -11.60 19.05 -0.71
N GLY A 204 -10.56 19.85 -0.95
CA GLY A 204 -10.32 21.11 -0.24
C GLY A 204 -9.82 20.98 1.21
N LYS A 205 -9.68 19.77 1.76
CA LYS A 205 -9.06 19.57 3.08
C LYS A 205 -7.62 19.14 2.94
N SER A 206 -6.74 19.79 3.71
CA SER A 206 -5.35 19.35 3.83
C SER A 206 -5.30 17.99 4.52
N LEU A 207 -4.45 17.10 4.02
CA LEU A 207 -4.18 15.80 4.64
C LEU A 207 -2.80 15.82 5.31
N PRO A 208 -2.73 15.80 6.66
CA PRO A 208 -1.47 15.66 7.37
C PRO A 208 -0.86 14.28 7.09
N VAL A 209 0.39 14.27 6.64
CA VAL A 209 1.13 13.05 6.30
C VAL A 209 2.51 13.02 6.94
N ALA A 210 3.02 11.81 7.15
CA ALA A 210 4.37 11.55 7.63
C ALA A 210 5.16 10.72 6.61
N LEU A 211 6.39 11.14 6.33
CA LEU A 211 7.38 10.35 5.61
C LEU A 211 8.03 9.38 6.60
N MET A 212 7.79 8.10 6.40
CA MET A 212 8.33 7.02 7.22
C MET A 212 9.48 6.34 6.49
N CYS A 213 10.54 5.99 7.22
CA CYS A 213 11.66 5.22 6.68
C CYS A 213 12.25 4.28 7.74
N TYR A 214 12.36 3.01 7.37
CA TYR A 214 12.82 1.88 8.19
C TYR A 214 13.45 0.84 7.26
N THR A 215 14.10 -0.20 7.79
CA THR A 215 14.83 -1.16 6.96
C THR A 215 14.09 -2.48 6.77
N LEU A 216 14.49 -3.25 5.75
CA LEU A 216 14.02 -4.62 5.56
C LEU A 216 14.33 -5.51 6.79
N ASP A 217 15.51 -5.38 7.40
CA ASP A 217 15.86 -6.16 8.59
C ASP A 217 14.91 -5.92 9.77
N GLU A 218 14.44 -4.68 9.98
CA GLU A 218 13.45 -4.41 11.02
C GLU A 218 12.13 -5.17 10.80
N VAL A 219 11.73 -5.36 9.54
CA VAL A 219 10.54 -6.13 9.16
C VAL A 219 10.79 -7.63 9.37
N ARG A 220 12.00 -8.12 9.06
CA ARG A 220 12.42 -9.51 9.31
C ARG A 220 12.40 -9.84 10.79
N ASP A 221 12.93 -8.94 11.61
CA ASP A 221 12.96 -9.04 13.05
C ASP A 221 11.54 -9.06 13.62
N ALA A 222 10.68 -8.13 13.18
CA ALA A 222 9.28 -8.09 13.61
C ALA A 222 8.53 -9.39 13.30
N ARG A 223 8.71 -9.95 12.10
CA ARG A 223 8.12 -11.25 11.73
C ARG A 223 8.74 -12.40 12.54
N ALA A 224 10.05 -12.41 12.74
CA ALA A 224 10.74 -13.45 13.51
C ALA A 224 10.25 -13.49 14.97
N LEU A 225 9.93 -12.34 15.56
CA LEU A 225 9.36 -12.24 16.91
C LEU A 225 7.89 -12.70 16.96
N ALA A 226 7.16 -12.71 15.84
CA ALA A 226 5.76 -13.08 15.73
C ALA A 226 5.52 -14.59 15.50
N THR A 227 6.31 -15.46 16.15
CA THR A 227 6.35 -16.92 15.90
C THR A 227 5.02 -17.67 16.02
N LYS A 228 4.04 -17.13 16.76
CA LYS A 228 2.74 -17.77 17.02
C LYS A 228 1.63 -17.33 16.06
N LYS A 229 1.92 -16.53 15.04
CA LYS A 229 0.90 -15.95 14.14
C LYS A 229 0.81 -16.62 12.76
N GLY A 230 1.65 -17.63 12.48
CA GLY A 230 1.60 -18.39 11.22
C GLY A 230 2.12 -17.65 9.99
N ALA A 231 2.70 -16.45 10.15
CA ALA A 231 3.41 -15.78 9.06
C ALA A 231 4.69 -16.53 8.73
N VAL A 232 4.90 -16.79 7.45
CA VAL A 232 6.10 -17.45 6.91
C VAL A 232 6.96 -16.51 6.07
N ALA A 233 6.45 -15.33 5.73
CA ALA A 233 7.16 -14.28 4.99
C ALA A 233 7.10 -12.93 5.71
N SER A 234 8.14 -12.13 5.49
CA SER A 234 8.27 -10.73 5.89
C SER A 234 7.80 -9.78 4.79
N PHE A 235 7.84 -10.23 3.53
CA PHE A 235 7.56 -9.39 2.38
C PHE A 235 6.71 -10.15 1.35
N ALA A 236 5.75 -9.45 0.78
CA ALA A 236 4.97 -9.95 -0.35
C ALA A 236 4.79 -8.84 -1.38
N ARG A 237 4.65 -9.18 -2.65
CA ARG A 237 4.07 -8.24 -3.62
C ARG A 237 2.57 -8.10 -3.34
N PRO A 238 1.99 -6.90 -3.50
CA PRO A 238 0.55 -6.76 -3.42
C PRO A 238 -0.16 -7.56 -4.53
N THR A 239 -1.32 -8.10 -4.19
CA THR A 239 -2.26 -8.75 -5.12
C THR A 239 -3.64 -8.11 -5.02
N VAL A 240 -4.54 -8.45 -5.95
CA VAL A 240 -5.94 -8.00 -5.89
C VAL A 240 -6.70 -8.43 -4.62
N LEU A 241 -6.13 -9.30 -3.78
CA LEU A 241 -6.74 -9.78 -2.54
C LEU A 241 -6.19 -9.11 -1.27
N ASP A 242 -5.23 -8.20 -1.38
CA ASP A 242 -4.54 -7.61 -0.22
C ASP A 242 -5.04 -6.22 0.20
N THR A 243 -6.01 -5.65 -0.53
CA THR A 243 -6.67 -4.37 -0.22
C THR A 243 -8.01 -4.31 -0.94
N GLU A 244 -8.82 -3.28 -0.70
CA GLU A 244 -10.07 -3.04 -1.41
C GLU A 244 -9.88 -2.97 -2.95
N MET A 245 -10.92 -3.36 -3.70
CA MET A 245 -10.92 -3.22 -5.16
C MET A 245 -10.65 -1.76 -5.57
N SER A 246 -9.61 -1.58 -6.37
CA SER A 246 -9.16 -0.29 -6.87
C SER A 246 -8.91 -0.32 -8.36
N ALA A 247 -9.49 0.63 -9.08
CA ALA A 247 -9.21 0.85 -10.50
C ALA A 247 -7.78 1.36 -10.77
N ALA A 248 -7.10 1.88 -9.74
CA ALA A 248 -5.71 2.36 -9.83
C ALA A 248 -4.67 1.26 -9.56
N PHE A 249 -5.09 0.14 -8.96
CA PHE A 249 -4.23 -1.04 -8.85
C PHE A 249 -4.03 -1.64 -10.25
N VAL A 250 -2.83 -2.11 -10.55
CA VAL A 250 -2.54 -2.90 -11.73
C VAL A 250 -1.64 -4.05 -11.29
N PRO A 251 -2.02 -5.32 -11.49
CA PRO A 251 -1.13 -6.43 -11.17
C PRO A 251 0.19 -6.29 -11.93
N ALA A 252 1.27 -6.81 -11.36
CA ALA A 252 2.54 -6.95 -12.09
C ALA A 252 2.61 -8.31 -12.79
N PRO A 253 3.35 -8.44 -13.92
CA PRO A 253 3.71 -9.74 -14.48
C PRO A 253 4.32 -10.64 -13.41
N LEU A 254 4.07 -11.95 -13.45
CA LEU A 254 4.77 -12.89 -12.57
C LEU A 254 6.06 -13.33 -13.26
N LEU A 255 7.18 -12.72 -12.88
CA LEU A 255 8.49 -13.08 -13.40
C LEU A 255 9.06 -14.30 -12.66
N PRO A 256 9.83 -15.17 -13.35
CA PRO A 256 10.52 -16.29 -12.70
C PRO A 256 11.41 -15.83 -11.53
N GLY A 257 11.59 -16.68 -10.52
CA GLY A 257 12.55 -16.45 -9.43
C GLY A 257 12.06 -15.58 -8.27
N GLY A 258 10.81 -15.11 -8.27
CA GLY A 258 10.26 -14.31 -7.15
C GLY A 258 10.84 -12.90 -7.06
N GLU A 259 11.40 -12.40 -8.16
CA GLU A 259 12.02 -11.07 -8.26
C GLU A 259 11.04 -9.97 -8.69
N SER A 260 9.76 -10.32 -8.89
CA SER A 260 8.74 -9.36 -9.29
C SER A 260 8.09 -8.70 -8.07
N TYR A 261 8.39 -7.42 -7.87
CA TYR A 261 7.61 -6.54 -7.02
C TYR A 261 6.22 -6.25 -7.63
N GLY A 262 5.34 -5.61 -6.88
CA GLY A 262 4.23 -4.85 -7.46
C GLY A 262 4.75 -3.57 -8.11
N TYR A 263 3.92 -2.92 -8.94
CA TYR A 263 4.25 -1.65 -9.56
C TYR A 263 3.08 -0.69 -9.43
N THR A 264 3.34 0.49 -8.87
CA THR A 264 2.30 1.49 -8.66
C THR A 264 1.98 2.24 -9.95
N LEU A 265 0.71 2.59 -10.11
CA LEU A 265 0.28 3.51 -11.16
C LEU A 265 0.74 4.93 -10.82
N ASP A 266 1.69 5.47 -11.58
CA ASP A 266 2.13 6.87 -11.44
C ASP A 266 1.03 7.83 -11.89
N LEU A 267 0.43 8.56 -10.94
CA LEU A 267 -0.69 9.45 -11.18
C LEU A 267 -0.32 10.73 -11.95
N ALA A 268 0.98 11.03 -12.06
CA ALA A 268 1.49 12.19 -12.78
C ALA A 268 2.04 11.84 -14.17
N ASN A 269 2.22 10.55 -14.49
CA ASN A 269 2.78 10.13 -15.76
C ASN A 269 1.78 10.23 -16.93
N THR A 270 2.15 11.00 -17.95
CA THR A 270 1.34 11.24 -19.15
C THR A 270 1.69 10.32 -20.32
N GLY A 271 2.84 9.64 -20.26
CA GLY A 271 3.32 8.72 -21.30
C GLY A 271 3.25 7.24 -20.90
N ILE A 272 3.74 6.37 -21.79
CA ILE A 272 4.01 4.97 -21.44
C ILE A 272 5.24 4.95 -20.53
N PRO A 273 5.17 4.42 -19.29
CA PRO A 273 6.31 4.41 -18.39
C PRO A 273 7.46 3.57 -18.94
N GLY A 274 8.68 4.11 -18.92
CA GLY A 274 9.91 3.35 -19.18
C GLY A 274 10.56 2.76 -17.92
N ALA A 275 10.07 3.16 -16.73
CA ALA A 275 10.49 2.65 -15.44
C ALA A 275 9.31 2.71 -14.46
N PHE A 276 9.34 1.83 -13.47
CA PHE A 276 8.25 1.65 -12.51
C PHE A 276 8.75 1.87 -11.09
N THR A 277 7.90 2.45 -10.24
CA THR A 277 8.15 2.45 -8.80
C THR A 277 7.74 1.07 -8.25
N PRO A 278 8.67 0.31 -7.65
CA PRO A 278 8.32 -0.96 -7.03
C PRO A 278 7.50 -0.75 -5.77
N GLU A 279 6.59 -1.68 -5.54
CA GLU A 279 5.74 -1.74 -4.35
C GLU A 279 5.80 -3.12 -3.72
N LEU A 280 5.89 -3.13 -2.39
CA LEU A 280 5.84 -4.32 -1.58
C LEU A 280 4.96 -4.11 -0.35
N LEU A 281 4.36 -5.20 0.11
CA LEU A 281 3.74 -5.34 1.42
C LEU A 281 4.80 -5.80 2.41
N THR A 282 4.87 -5.13 3.56
CA THR A 282 5.76 -5.51 4.65
C THR A 282 4.98 -6.05 5.84
N PHE A 283 5.57 -7.04 6.51
CA PHE A 283 5.06 -7.54 7.77
C PHE A 283 4.92 -6.36 8.76
N PRO A 284 3.81 -6.27 9.51
CA PRO A 284 3.56 -5.10 10.34
C PRO A 284 4.64 -4.89 11.39
N ILE A 285 5.17 -3.66 11.46
CA ILE A 285 6.08 -3.20 12.51
C ILE A 285 5.38 -2.17 13.40
N ASP A 286 5.75 -2.15 14.68
CA ASP A 286 5.50 -0.99 15.53
C ASP A 286 6.52 0.10 15.21
N TYR A 287 6.01 1.32 15.02
CA TYR A 287 6.86 2.45 14.68
C TYR A 287 7.72 2.89 15.86
N ARG A 288 8.89 3.44 15.55
CA ARG A 288 9.82 4.07 16.46
C ARG A 288 9.91 5.56 16.12
N PRO A 289 10.23 6.43 17.10
CA PRO A 289 10.56 7.84 16.83
C PRO A 289 11.49 8.06 15.64
N SER A 290 12.51 7.21 15.52
CA SER A 290 13.51 7.28 14.44
C SER A 290 12.94 7.00 13.05
N HIS A 291 11.75 6.39 12.92
CA HIS A 291 11.14 6.11 11.62
C HIS A 291 10.55 7.35 10.97
N ILE A 292 10.14 8.36 11.74
CA ILE A 292 9.52 9.57 11.21
C ILE A 292 10.63 10.49 10.68
N LYS A 293 10.64 10.74 9.37
CA LYS A 293 11.69 11.50 8.69
C LYS A 293 11.27 12.91 8.31
N ALA A 294 9.99 13.09 7.99
CA ALA A 294 9.42 14.40 7.70
C ALA A 294 7.91 14.41 7.95
N LEU A 295 7.38 15.59 8.22
CA LEU A 295 5.94 15.87 8.31
C LEU A 295 5.52 16.82 7.19
N GLY A 296 4.36 16.62 6.59
CA GLY A 296 3.95 17.37 5.41
C GLY A 296 2.44 17.39 5.23
N PHE A 297 1.98 18.15 4.24
CA PHE A 297 0.57 18.16 3.85
C PHE A 297 0.43 17.79 2.39
N ILE A 298 -0.57 16.97 2.08
CA ILE A 298 -1.14 16.91 0.73
C ILE A 298 -2.26 17.94 0.69
N LEU A 299 -2.13 18.91 -0.20
CA LEU A 299 -2.98 20.11 -0.24
C LEU A 299 -3.86 20.18 -1.48
N ARG A 300 -3.48 19.47 -2.55
CA ARG A 300 -4.19 19.46 -3.83
C ARG A 300 -4.56 18.04 -4.24
N PRO A 301 -5.57 17.84 -5.10
CA PRO A 301 -5.83 16.54 -5.73
C PRO A 301 -4.69 16.10 -6.68
N HIS A 302 -4.73 14.84 -7.12
CA HIS A 302 -3.88 14.33 -8.20
C HIS A 302 -4.46 14.68 -9.58
N ALA A 303 -3.72 14.44 -10.66
CA ALA A 303 -4.14 14.88 -12.00
C ALA A 303 -5.34 14.07 -12.57
N LEU A 304 -5.46 12.80 -12.21
CA LEU A 304 -6.48 11.88 -12.76
C LEU A 304 -7.84 12.05 -12.07
N GLN A 305 -8.61 13.09 -12.40
CA GLN A 305 -9.84 13.45 -11.68
C GLN A 305 -11.12 12.74 -12.15
N ASP A 306 -11.07 11.99 -13.26
CA ASP A 306 -12.20 11.25 -13.80
C ASP A 306 -11.81 9.83 -14.23
N GLU A 307 -12.81 8.97 -14.42
CA GLU A 307 -12.57 7.56 -14.75
C GLU A 307 -11.93 7.35 -16.13
N GLN A 308 -12.12 8.27 -17.07
CA GLN A 308 -11.51 8.18 -18.39
C GLN A 308 -10.01 8.47 -18.33
N ALA A 309 -9.62 9.48 -17.56
CA ALA A 309 -8.22 9.80 -17.29
C ALA A 309 -7.52 8.63 -16.56
N LEU A 310 -8.20 8.01 -15.59
CA LEU A 310 -7.68 6.85 -14.88
C LEU A 310 -7.52 5.63 -15.79
N LEU A 311 -8.53 5.33 -16.61
CA LEU A 311 -8.48 4.26 -17.62
C LEU A 311 -7.31 4.48 -18.60
N ALA A 312 -7.14 5.71 -19.10
CA ALA A 312 -6.04 6.04 -19.99
C ALA A 312 -4.68 5.86 -19.32
N ALA A 313 -4.53 6.26 -18.05
CA ALA A 313 -3.30 6.04 -17.28
C ALA A 313 -3.03 4.55 -17.06
N ARG A 314 -4.05 3.76 -16.69
CA ARG A 314 -3.96 2.30 -16.57
C ARG A 314 -3.47 1.68 -17.86
N ASN A 315 -4.07 2.02 -19.00
CA ASN A 315 -3.70 1.47 -20.30
C ASN A 315 -2.23 1.75 -20.64
N ARG A 316 -1.76 2.99 -20.42
CA ARG A 316 -0.33 3.34 -20.59
C ARG A 316 0.58 2.54 -19.65
N HIS A 317 0.16 2.33 -18.41
CA HIS A 317 0.90 1.52 -17.44
C HIS A 317 1.01 0.07 -17.89
N VAL A 318 -0.10 -0.55 -18.33
CA VAL A 318 -0.10 -1.92 -18.88
C VAL A 318 0.80 -2.02 -20.11
N GLN A 319 0.76 -1.05 -21.02
CA GLN A 319 1.66 -1.01 -22.18
C GLN A 319 3.13 -0.97 -21.76
N GLY A 320 3.46 -0.23 -20.71
CA GLY A 320 4.83 -0.21 -20.18
C GLY A 320 5.21 -1.57 -19.56
N LEU A 321 4.29 -2.21 -18.83
CA LEU A 321 4.53 -3.55 -18.26
C LEU A 321 4.68 -4.62 -19.35
N GLN A 322 3.98 -4.48 -20.47
CA GLN A 322 4.17 -5.36 -21.63
C GLN A 322 5.57 -5.22 -22.25
N ALA A 323 6.21 -4.07 -22.07
CA ALA A 323 7.56 -3.82 -22.57
C ALA A 323 8.68 -4.25 -21.60
N VAL A 324 8.36 -4.64 -20.36
CA VAL A 324 9.40 -5.16 -19.45
C VAL A 324 9.81 -6.58 -19.85
N PRO A 325 11.07 -7.01 -19.61
CA PRO A 325 11.49 -8.37 -19.90
C PRO A 325 10.58 -9.41 -19.23
N GLY A 326 10.02 -10.34 -20.02
CA GLY A 326 9.06 -11.34 -19.54
C GLY A 326 7.62 -10.84 -19.35
N GLY A 327 7.34 -9.58 -19.72
CA GLY A 327 6.01 -8.97 -19.71
C GLY A 327 5.20 -9.21 -20.97
N ASP A 328 5.75 -9.88 -21.99
CA ASP A 328 5.06 -10.15 -23.24
C ASP A 328 3.73 -10.88 -23.00
N GLY A 329 2.64 -10.33 -23.54
CA GLY A 329 1.29 -10.88 -23.36
C GLY A 329 0.73 -10.74 -21.93
N PHE A 330 1.32 -9.91 -21.08
CA PHE A 330 0.74 -9.52 -19.81
C PHE A 330 -0.33 -8.43 -19.98
N GLY A 331 -1.43 -8.56 -19.25
CA GLY A 331 -2.46 -7.53 -19.20
C GLY A 331 -3.18 -7.33 -20.52
N GLU A 332 -4.10 -6.38 -20.51
CA GLU A 332 -4.77 -5.90 -21.72
C GLU A 332 -4.99 -4.39 -21.66
N VAL A 333 -4.94 -3.78 -22.84
CA VAL A 333 -5.41 -2.41 -23.06
C VAL A 333 -6.90 -2.46 -23.29
N LEU A 334 -7.65 -1.77 -22.43
CA LEU A 334 -9.12 -1.73 -22.48
C LEU A 334 -9.55 -0.61 -23.44
N LEU A 335 -10.29 -0.95 -24.49
CA LEU A 335 -10.73 -0.01 -25.54
C LEU A 335 -12.05 0.69 -25.21
#